data_AF-A0A8S2G4Y4-F1
#
_entry.id   AF-A0A8S2G4Y4-F1
#
_cell.length_a   1.000
_cell.length_b   1.000
_cell.length_c   1.000
_cell.angle_alpha   90.00
_cell.angle_beta   90.00
_cell.angle_gamma   90.00
#
_symmetry.space_group_name_H-M   'P 1'
#
loop_
_entity.id
_entity.type
_entity.pdbx_description
1 polymer ?
#
loop_
_entity_poly.entity_id
_entity_poly.type
_entity_poly.pdbx_seq_one_letter_code
_entity_poly.pdbx_strand_id
1 'polypeptide(L)'
;MDDNLPSAQAIAIKNGRIVAVGSNNDVLMFNDVSKTEILDLNGKTVVPGFIDSHSHIGDYTQLWGLPDLAPPPVGTVNNFADINRIIRSYIS
;
A
#
# COMPACT_ATOMS: atom_id res chain seq x y z
N MET A 1 -4.35 -12.13 12.71
CA MET A 1 -5.61 -11.45 13.06
C MET A 1 -6.16 -12.15 14.29
N ASP A 2 -6.99 -11.49 15.10
CA ASP A 2 -7.74 -12.17 16.14
C ASP A 2 -9.07 -12.63 15.54
N ASP A 3 -9.24 -13.93 15.38
CA ASP A 3 -10.44 -14.50 14.76
C ASP A 3 -11.69 -14.28 15.63
N ASN A 4 -11.53 -14.01 16.93
CA ASN A 4 -12.64 -13.70 17.84
C ASN A 4 -13.05 -12.22 17.78
N LEU A 5 -12.19 -11.36 17.21
CA LEU A 5 -12.44 -9.94 17.03
C LEU A 5 -12.03 -9.51 15.61
N PRO A 6 -12.78 -9.95 14.59
CA PRO A 6 -12.40 -9.76 13.18
C PRO A 6 -12.47 -8.30 12.72
N SER A 7 -13.13 -7.42 13.50
CA SER A 7 -13.23 -5.99 13.23
C SER A 7 -13.23 -5.16 14.52
N ALA A 8 -12.83 -3.90 14.39
CA ALA A 8 -12.84 -2.91 15.46
C ALA A 8 -13.22 -1.54 14.89
N GLN A 9 -13.70 -0.63 15.75
CA GLN A 9 -14.09 0.71 15.33
C GLN A 9 -12.91 1.69 15.35
N ALA A 10 -11.94 1.48 16.25
CA ALA A 10 -10.81 2.37 16.44
C ALA A 10 -9.54 1.63 16.87
N ILE A 11 -8.40 2.32 16.72
CA ILE A 11 -7.06 1.89 17.12
C ILE A 11 -6.30 3.08 17.71
N ALA A 12 -5.58 2.87 18.81
CA ALA A 12 -4.64 3.85 19.37
C ALA A 12 -3.21 3.40 19.15
N ILE A 13 -2.36 4.32 18.67
CA ILE A 13 -0.95 4.09 18.39
C ILE A 13 -0.12 5.08 19.21
N LYS A 14 0.89 4.57 19.93
CA LYS A 14 1.86 5.37 20.67
C LYS A 14 3.26 4.86 20.42
N ASN A 15 4.17 5.74 20.02
CA ASN A 15 5.57 5.41 19.73
C ASN A 15 5.72 4.22 18.75
N GLY A 16 4.92 4.22 17.68
CA GLY A 16 4.93 3.17 16.66
C GLY A 16 4.35 1.81 17.11
N ARG A 17 3.68 1.74 18.26
CA ARG A 17 3.05 0.52 18.78
C ARG A 17 1.57 0.72 19.02
N ILE A 18 0.80 -0.33 18.76
CA ILE A 18 -0.63 -0.38 19.06
C ILE A 18 -0.79 -0.53 20.58
N VAL A 19 -1.52 0.38 21.21
CA VAL A 19 -1.78 0.35 22.67
C VAL A 19 -3.23 0.02 23.02
N ALA A 20 -4.16 0.17 22.07
CA ALA A 20 -5.55 -0.25 22.20
C ALA A 20 -6.19 -0.50 20.82
N VAL A 21 -7.14 -1.44 20.77
CA VAL A 21 -8.00 -1.76 19.62
C VAL A 21 -9.38 -2.08 20.19
N GLY A 22 -10.45 -1.53 19.63
CA GLY A 22 -11.79 -1.81 20.14
C GLY A 22 -12.86 -0.85 19.65
N SER A 23 -13.84 -0.56 20.50
CA SER A 23 -14.86 0.46 20.21
C SER A 23 -14.26 1.87 20.24
N ASN A 24 -14.96 2.85 19.65
CA ASN A 24 -14.55 4.26 19.73
C ASN A 24 -14.37 4.71 21.19
N ASN A 25 -15.28 4.30 22.08
CA ASN A 25 -15.26 4.70 23.48
C ASN A 25 -14.03 4.14 24.20
N ASP A 26 -13.72 2.85 23.99
CA ASP A 26 -12.59 2.20 24.67
C ASP A 26 -11.25 2.82 24.26
N VAL A 27 -11.11 3.15 22.97
CA VAL A 27 -9.87 3.70 22.42
C VAL A 27 -9.70 5.17 22.77
N LEU A 28 -10.79 5.95 22.81
CA LEU A 28 -10.74 7.37 23.18
C LEU A 28 -10.28 7.59 24.64
N MET A 29 -10.35 6.57 25.51
CA MET A 29 -9.79 6.66 26.87
C MET A 29 -8.26 6.87 26.87
N PHE A 30 -7.58 6.55 25.77
CA PHE A 30 -6.12 6.73 25.61
C PHE A 30 -5.74 8.11 25.06
N ASN A 31 -6.72 8.97 24.77
CA ASN A 31 -6.50 10.31 24.24
C ASN A 31 -5.92 11.25 25.32
N ASP A 32 -4.67 11.67 25.12
CA ASP A 32 -4.14 12.89 25.74
C ASP A 32 -4.45 14.07 24.80
N VAL A 33 -5.42 14.89 25.18
CA VAL A 33 -5.95 16.03 24.38
C VAL A 33 -4.84 16.98 23.90
N SER A 34 -3.72 17.08 24.62
CA SER A 34 -2.62 17.97 24.26
C SER A 34 -1.57 17.35 23.34
N LYS A 35 -1.60 16.03 23.13
CA LYS A 35 -0.52 15.27 22.46
C LYS A 35 -1.01 14.25 21.43
N THR A 36 -2.30 13.99 21.36
CA THR A 36 -2.87 12.96 20.50
C THR A 36 -3.47 13.60 19.27
N GLU A 37 -3.02 13.15 18.10
CA GLU A 37 -3.69 13.44 16.84
C GLU A 37 -4.87 12.47 16.68
N ILE A 38 -6.06 12.99 16.38
CA ILE A 38 -7.24 12.19 16.06
C ILE A 38 -7.48 12.25 14.57
N LEU A 39 -7.47 11.09 13.91
CA LEU A 39 -7.78 10.93 12.50
C LEU A 39 -9.15 10.26 12.34
N ASP A 40 -10.15 11.00 11.85
CA ASP A 40 -11.44 10.42 11.45
C ASP A 40 -11.32 9.77 10.07
N LEU A 41 -11.52 8.45 10.04
CA LEU A 41 -11.42 7.66 8.82
C LEU A 41 -12.61 7.85 7.87
N ASN A 42 -13.68 8.53 8.29
CA ASN A 42 -14.87 8.78 7.45
C ASN A 42 -15.41 7.49 6.81
N GLY A 43 -15.48 6.41 7.59
CA GLY A 43 -15.95 5.09 7.14
C GLY A 43 -14.93 4.27 6.33
N LYS A 44 -13.71 4.75 6.11
CA LYS A 44 -12.64 3.95 5.50
C LYS A 44 -12.16 2.83 6.43
N THR A 45 -11.64 1.75 5.83
CA THR A 45 -11.11 0.59 6.56
C THR A 45 -9.60 0.68 6.70
N VAL A 46 -9.11 0.41 7.91
CA VAL A 46 -7.68 0.18 8.18
C VAL A 46 -7.45 -1.33 8.27
N VAL A 47 -6.41 -1.81 7.61
CA VAL A 47 -5.96 -3.20 7.64
C VAL A 47 -4.51 -3.26 8.10
N PRO A 48 -4.03 -4.40 8.62
CA PRO A 48 -2.60 -4.61 8.82
C PRO A 48 -1.83 -4.35 7.53
N GLY A 49 -0.66 -3.71 7.63
CA GLY A 49 0.22 -3.57 6.48
C GLY A 49 0.60 -4.93 5.90
N PHE A 50 0.66 -5.03 4.58
CA PHE A 50 1.11 -6.25 3.92
C PHE A 50 2.58 -6.50 4.22
N ILE A 51 2.91 -7.75 4.52
CA ILE A 51 4.29 -8.22 4.65
C ILE A 51 4.58 -9.08 3.43
N ASP A 52 5.42 -8.56 2.55
CA ASP A 52 5.95 -9.32 1.42
C ASP A 52 7.11 -10.19 1.89
N SER A 53 6.86 -11.50 1.99
CA SER A 53 7.85 -12.46 2.48
C SER A 53 8.95 -12.78 1.47
N HIS A 54 8.73 -12.50 0.18
CA HIS A 54 9.68 -12.84 -0.86
C HIS A 54 9.45 -11.99 -2.10
N SER A 55 10.38 -11.06 -2.35
CA SER A 55 10.39 -10.27 -3.57
C SER A 55 11.78 -10.03 -4.10
N HIS A 56 11.82 -9.78 -5.40
CA HIS A 56 12.99 -9.34 -6.13
C HIS A 56 12.94 -7.82 -6.32
N ILE A 57 12.81 -7.07 -5.22
CA ILE A 57 12.59 -5.61 -5.31
C ILE A 57 13.67 -4.91 -6.15
N GLY A 58 14.93 -5.36 -6.07
CA GLY A 58 16.01 -4.86 -6.91
C GLY A 58 15.75 -5.06 -8.41
N ASP A 59 15.36 -6.26 -8.82
CA ASP A 59 15.04 -6.56 -10.22
C ASP A 59 13.83 -5.75 -10.69
N TYR A 60 12.80 -5.62 -9.83
CA TYR A 60 11.66 -4.75 -10.13
C TYR A 60 12.09 -3.30 -10.35
N THR A 61 12.97 -2.74 -9.52
CA THR A 61 13.42 -1.34 -9.75
C THR A 61 14.13 -1.15 -11.09
N GLN A 62 14.84 -2.18 -11.58
CA GLN A 62 15.48 -2.11 -12.90
C GLN A 62 14.45 -2.07 -14.03
N LEU A 63 13.35 -2.84 -13.90
CA LEU A 63 12.29 -2.87 -14.91
C LEU A 63 11.58 -1.51 -15.08
N TRP A 64 11.49 -0.70 -14.03
CA TRP A 64 10.88 0.64 -14.12
C TRP A 64 11.68 1.61 -15.01
N GLY A 65 12.97 1.34 -15.19
CA GLY A 65 13.86 2.09 -16.08
C GLY A 65 14.01 1.47 -17.47
N LEU A 66 13.07 0.63 -17.90
CA LEU A 66 13.07 0.03 -19.24
C LEU A 66 11.78 0.40 -19.99
N PRO A 67 11.82 0.50 -21.33
CA PRO A 67 10.60 0.65 -22.11
C PRO A 67 9.73 -0.61 -21.96
N ASP A 68 8.42 -0.42 -21.74
CA ASP A 68 7.47 -1.54 -21.76
C ASP A 68 7.30 -2.05 -23.19
N LEU A 69 7.80 -3.27 -23.42
CA LEU A 69 7.69 -3.98 -24.69
C LEU A 69 6.74 -5.18 -24.62
N ALA A 70 5.92 -5.28 -23.58
CA ALA A 70 5.04 -6.42 -23.40
C ALA A 70 3.95 -6.47 -24.50
N PRO A 71 3.62 -7.66 -25.02
CA PRO A 71 2.49 -7.85 -25.92
C PRO A 71 1.16 -7.93 -25.16
N PRO A 72 0.01 -7.81 -25.85
CA PRO A 72 -1.29 -8.06 -25.23
C PRO A 72 -1.39 -9.46 -24.61
N PRO A 73 -2.12 -9.62 -23.49
CA PRO A 73 -2.92 -8.59 -22.81
C PRO A 73 -2.14 -7.74 -21.80
N VAL A 74 -0.83 -7.98 -21.63
CA VAL A 74 -0.01 -7.30 -20.60
C VAL A 74 0.38 -5.90 -21.04
N GLY A 75 0.77 -5.74 -22.30
CA GLY A 75 1.09 -4.45 -22.92
C GLY A 75 0.44 -4.31 -24.29
N THR A 76 0.96 -3.40 -25.11
CA THR A 76 0.34 -3.00 -26.38
C THR A 76 1.15 -3.37 -27.63
N VAL A 77 2.33 -3.98 -27.45
CA VAL A 77 3.25 -4.29 -28.55
C VAL A 77 2.76 -5.49 -29.35
N ASN A 78 2.43 -5.29 -30.62
CA ASN A 78 1.89 -6.36 -31.47
C ASN A 78 2.76 -6.67 -32.70
N ASN A 79 3.79 -5.87 -32.98
CA ASN A 79 4.64 -6.02 -34.15
C ASN A 79 5.98 -5.31 -33.96
N PHE A 80 6.90 -5.53 -34.91
CA PHE A 80 8.23 -4.89 -34.90
C PHE A 80 8.19 -3.36 -35.03
N ALA A 81 7.16 -2.80 -35.68
CA ALA A 81 7.03 -1.34 -35.79
C ALA A 81 6.74 -0.71 -34.42
N ASP A 82 5.94 -1.37 -33.58
CA ASP A 82 5.69 -0.95 -32.20
C ASP A 82 6.97 -0.98 -31.35
N ILE A 83 7.74 -2.06 -31.44
CA ILE A 83 9.04 -2.17 -30.73
C ILE A 83 9.95 -1.01 -31.11
N ASN A 84 10.13 -0.78 -32.42
CA ASN A 84 10.99 0.30 -32.91
C ASN A 84 10.51 1.68 -32.45
N ARG A 85 9.19 1.91 -32.47
CA ARG A 85 8.58 3.18 -32.04
C ARG A 85 8.86 3.43 -30.55
N ILE A 86 8.62 2.43 -29.69
CA ILE A 86 8.75 2.57 -28.24
C ILE A 86 10.22 2.74 -27.82
N ILE A 87 11.13 1.94 -28.37
CA ILE A 87 12.57 2.07 -28.05
C ILE A 87 13.07 3.46 -28.45
N ARG A 88 12.67 3.97 -29.62
CA ARG A 88 13.08 5.31 -30.08
C ARG A 88 12.56 6.43 -29.18
N SER A 89 11.31 6.36 -28.73
CA SER A 89 10.77 7.35 -27.78
C SER A 89 11.42 7.28 -26.39
N TYR A 90 12.03 6.16 -26.05
CA TYR A 90 12.66 5.96 -24.75
C TYR A 90 14.09 6.51 -24.68
N ILE A 91 14.82 6.52 -25.79
CA ILE A 91 16.23 6.95 -25.87
C ILE A 91 16.41 8.40 -26.35
N SER A 92 15.32 9.09 -26.71
CA SER A 92 15.30 10.50 -27.15
C SER A 92 14.95 11.44 -26.01
#